data_AF-A0A534WM86-F1
#
_entry.id   AF-A0A534WM86-F1
#
_cell.length_a   1.000
_cell.length_b   1.000
_cell.length_c   1.000
_cell.angle_alpha   90.00
_cell.angle_beta   90.00
_cell.angle_gamma   90.00
#
_symmetry.space_group_name_H-M   'P 1'
#
loop_
_entity.id
_entity.type
_entity.pdbx_description
1 polymer ?
#
loop_
_entity_poly.entity_id
_entity_poly.type
_entity_poly.pdbx_seq_one_letter_code
_entity_poly.pdbx_strand_id
1 'polypeptide(L)'
;MAAVLEDAVTILRKRPRSRAGREVREWLASHDTTWPFAYERVCEALNFDPESVRRELTDQSPTPRLPVAMPAFEILGLAESA
;
A
#
# COMPACT_ATOMS: atom_id res chain seq x y z
N MET A 1 -7.52 9.33 10.81
CA MET A 1 -6.27 8.58 11.03
C MET A 1 -5.41 8.40 9.77
N ALA A 2 -5.93 8.76 8.58
CA ALA A 2 -5.20 8.61 7.30
C ALA A 2 -3.82 9.28 7.29
N ALA A 3 -3.67 10.46 7.89
CA ALA A 3 -2.39 11.17 7.98
C ALA A 3 -1.26 10.33 8.63
N VAL A 4 -1.58 9.48 9.62
CA VAL A 4 -0.57 8.62 10.27
C VAL A 4 -0.07 7.56 9.29
N LEU A 5 -1.01 6.92 8.58
CA LEU A 5 -0.65 5.91 7.58
C LEU A 5 0.08 6.53 6.38
N GLU A 6 -0.33 7.72 5.94
CA GLU A 6 0.33 8.46 4.86
C GLU A 6 1.77 8.85 5.20
N ASP A 7 2.03 9.30 6.44
CA ASP A 7 3.39 9.60 6.90
C ASP A 7 4.24 8.33 6.96
N ALA A 8 3.71 7.23 7.49
CA ALA A 8 4.38 5.93 7.50
C ALA A 8 4.77 5.48 6.08
N VAL A 9 3.84 5.56 5.12
CA VAL A 9 4.11 5.25 3.71
C VAL A 9 5.16 6.17 3.12
N THR A 10 5.10 7.46 3.43
CA THR A 10 6.08 8.46 2.96
C THR A 10 7.48 8.16 3.48
N ILE A 11 7.60 7.78 4.76
CA ILE A 11 8.87 7.39 5.38
C ILE A 11 9.43 6.13 4.70
N LEU A 12 8.62 5.10 4.50
CA LEU A 12 9.07 3.85 3.85
C LEU A 12 9.53 4.10 2.42
N ARG A 13 8.81 4.94 1.65
CA ARG A 13 9.16 5.24 0.25
C ARG A 13 10.42 6.11 0.12
N LYS A 14 10.54 7.16 0.93
CA LYS A 14 11.63 8.14 0.78
C LYS A 14 12.89 7.75 1.53
N ARG A 15 12.76 7.10 2.69
CA ARG A 15 13.86 6.85 3.63
C ARG A 15 13.80 5.44 4.24
N PRO A 16 13.69 4.35 3.43
CA PRO A 16 13.47 2.99 3.94
C PRO A 16 14.57 2.51 4.89
N ARG A 17 15.83 2.88 4.66
CA ARG A 17 16.98 2.43 5.47
C ARG A 17 17.30 3.33 6.67
N SER A 18 16.54 4.41 6.84
CA SER A 18 16.72 5.33 7.98
C SER A 18 16.24 4.70 9.29
N ARG A 19 16.58 5.33 10.43
CA ARG A 19 16.03 4.98 11.74
C ARG A 19 14.51 5.03 11.73
N ALA A 20 13.93 6.10 11.22
CA ALA A 20 12.47 6.24 11.08
C ALA A 20 11.85 5.13 10.22
N GLY A 21 12.53 4.71 9.15
CA GLY A 21 12.06 3.58 8.34
C GLY A 21 12.05 2.25 9.10
N ARG A 22 13.00 2.04 10.02
CA ARG A 22 12.98 0.85 10.91
C ARG A 22 11.86 0.95 11.94
N GLU A 23 11.69 2.09 12.59
CA GLU A 23 10.62 2.34 13.55
C GLU A 23 9.23 2.13 12.93
N VAL A 24 9.02 2.57 11.69
CA VAL A 24 7.75 2.32 10.97
C VAL A 24 7.53 0.82 10.72
N ARG A 25 8.58 0.05 10.39
CA ARG A 25 8.43 -1.41 10.22
C ARG A 25 8.12 -2.12 11.54
N GLU A 26 8.73 -1.68 12.63
CA GLU A 26 8.43 -2.19 13.98
C GLU A 26 6.98 -1.86 14.37
N TRP A 27 6.53 -0.63 14.08
CA TRP A 27 5.14 -0.23 14.26
C TRP A 27 4.17 -1.07 13.43
N LEU A 28 4.47 -1.31 12.15
CA LEU A 28 3.67 -2.20 11.28
C LEU A 28 3.63 -3.63 11.83
N ALA A 29 4.73 -4.16 12.36
CA ALA A 29 4.80 -5.51 12.91
C ALA A 29 4.14 -5.66 14.30
N SER A 30 3.77 -4.55 14.95
CA SER A 30 3.12 -4.58 16.26
C SER A 30 1.65 -4.99 16.15
N HIS A 31 1.21 -5.81 17.10
CA HIS A 31 -0.19 -6.18 17.32
C HIS A 31 -0.81 -5.43 18.51
N ASP A 32 -0.17 -4.35 18.95
CA ASP A 32 -0.70 -3.51 20.02
C ASP A 32 -2.02 -2.86 19.59
N THR A 33 -3.01 -2.90 20.47
CA THR A 33 -4.33 -2.27 20.28
C THR A 33 -4.68 -1.32 21.44
N THR A 34 -3.74 -1.09 22.37
CA THR A 34 -3.95 -0.27 23.57
C THR A 34 -3.83 1.22 23.29
N TRP A 35 -3.08 1.62 22.25
CA TRP A 35 -2.87 3.03 21.90
C TRP A 35 -3.67 3.45 20.65
N PRO A 36 -4.27 4.66 20.62
CA PRO A 36 -5.14 5.10 19.51
C PRO A 36 -4.47 5.17 18.13
N PHE A 37 -3.14 5.29 18.07
CA PHE A 37 -2.39 5.28 16.81
C PHE A 37 -1.52 4.03 16.67
N ALA A 38 -1.82 2.97 17.41
CA ALA A 38 -1.28 1.66 17.10
C ALA A 38 -1.77 1.24 15.71
N TYR A 39 -0.95 0.46 15.00
CA TYR A 39 -1.20 0.10 13.61
C TYR A 39 -2.60 -0.51 13.39
N GLU A 40 -2.99 -1.46 14.23
CA GLU A 40 -4.30 -2.12 14.11
C GLU A 40 -5.47 -1.13 14.31
N ARG A 41 -5.32 -0.14 15.21
CA ARG A 41 -6.33 0.93 15.41
C ARG A 41 -6.44 1.87 14.23
N VAL A 42 -5.31 2.17 13.59
CA VAL A 42 -5.28 2.98 12.37
C VAL A 42 -5.99 2.25 11.23
N CYS A 43 -5.73 0.95 11.05
CA CYS A 43 -6.41 0.12 10.06
C CYS A 43 -7.92 0.00 10.35
N GLU A 44 -8.30 -0.27 11.60
CA GLU A 44 -9.70 -0.34 12.06
C GLU A 44 -10.46 0.96 11.71
N ALA A 45 -9.92 2.11 12.09
CA ALA A 45 -10.57 3.40 11.85
C ALA A 45 -10.64 3.82 10.38
N LEU A 46 -9.81 3.23 9.51
CA LEU A 46 -9.82 3.43 8.06
C LEU A 46 -10.54 2.29 7.32
N ASN A 47 -11.08 1.31 8.06
CA ASN A 47 -11.76 0.14 7.52
C ASN A 47 -10.87 -0.69 6.56
N PHE A 48 -9.58 -0.80 6.89
CA PHE A 48 -8.59 -1.63 6.19
C PHE A 48 -8.33 -2.94 6.93
N ASP A 49 -8.09 -3.99 6.16
CA ASP A 49 -7.53 -5.24 6.68
C ASP A 49 -6.03 -5.06 7.01
N PRO A 50 -5.62 -5.21 8.28
CA PRO A 50 -4.22 -4.98 8.69
C PRO A 50 -3.22 -5.89 7.97
N GLU A 51 -3.58 -7.14 7.67
CA GLU A 51 -2.63 -8.06 7.03
C GLU A 51 -2.42 -7.75 5.55
N SER A 52 -3.49 -7.37 4.85
CA SER A 52 -3.41 -6.91 3.46
C SER A 52 -2.49 -5.70 3.32
N VAL A 53 -2.60 -4.73 4.23
CA VAL A 53 -1.74 -3.53 4.24
C VAL A 53 -0.29 -3.89 4.60
N ARG A 54 -0.05 -4.79 5.57
CA ARG A 54 1.31 -5.28 5.88
C ARG A 54 1.97 -5.93 4.68
N ARG A 55 1.23 -6.78 3.97
CA ARG A 55 1.72 -7.47 2.76
C ARG A 55 2.17 -6.45 1.71
N GLU A 56 1.32 -5.46 1.41
CA GLU A 56 1.63 -4.42 0.42
C GLU A 56 2.83 -3.56 0.83
N LEU A 57 2.93 -3.17 2.09
CA LEU A 57 4.00 -2.27 2.56
C LEU A 57 5.33 -2.96 2.83
N THR A 58 5.33 -4.28 3.03
CA THR A 58 6.54 -5.08 3.30
C THR A 58 7.11 -5.70 2.02
N ASP A 59 6.25 -6.05 1.05
CA ASP A 59 6.65 -6.59 -0.26
C ASP A 59 7.05 -5.48 -1.24
N GLN A 60 7.95 -4.58 -0.82
CA GLN A 60 8.48 -3.52 -1.69
C GLN A 60 9.53 -4.03 -2.68
N SER A 61 9.38 -5.26 -3.16
CA SER A 61 9.89 -5.59 -4.49
C SER A 61 9.33 -4.54 -5.45
N PRO A 62 10.10 -3.97 -6.40
CA PRO A 62 9.53 -3.07 -7.40
C PRO A 62 8.48 -3.90 -8.15
N THR A 63 7.23 -3.78 -7.75
CA THR A 63 6.13 -4.50 -8.38
C THR A 63 6.14 -3.96 -9.80
N PRO A 64 6.48 -4.79 -10.82
CA PRO A 64 6.19 -4.37 -12.17
C PRO A 64 4.69 -4.12 -12.16
N ARG A 65 4.29 -2.86 -12.37
CA ARG A 65 2.88 -2.54 -12.59
C ARG A 65 2.53 -3.27 -13.88
N LEU A 66 2.07 -4.51 -13.75
CA LEU A 66 1.45 -5.19 -14.87
C LEU A 66 0.32 -4.27 -15.31
N PRO A 67 0.23 -3.93 -16.61
CA PRO A 67 -0.91 -3.17 -17.07
C PRO A 67 -2.14 -3.99 -16.69
N VAL A 68 -2.99 -3.44 -15.82
CA VAL A 68 -4.39 -3.88 -15.73
C VAL A 68 -4.87 -3.93 -17.16
N ALA A 69 -5.15 -5.14 -17.66
CA ALA A 69 -5.58 -5.34 -19.02
C ALA A 69 -6.82 -4.48 -19.23
N MET A 70 -6.69 -3.42 -20.03
CA MET A 70 -7.84 -2.74 -20.61
C MET A 70 -8.57 -3.78 -21.48
N PRO A 71 -9.91 -3.81 -21.50
CA PRO A 71 -10.62 -4.73 -22.38
C PRO A 71 -10.26 -4.45 -23.84
N ALA A 72 -10.01 -5.51 -24.61
CA ALA A 72 -9.54 -5.51 -26.00
C ALA A 72 -10.55 -4.97 -27.04
N PHE A 73 -11.50 -4.12 -26.64
CA PHE A 73 -12.66 -3.76 -27.45
C PHE A 73 -12.33 -2.82 -28.64
N GLU A 74 -11.16 -2.17 -28.69
CA GLU A 74 -10.85 -1.20 -29.75
C GLU A 74 -10.11 -1.76 -30.98
N ILE A 75 -9.87 -3.06 -31.09
CA ILE A 75 -9.14 -3.62 -32.26
C ILE A 75 -10.06 -3.88 -33.46
N LEU A 76 -11.38 -4.01 -33.28
CA LEU A 76 -12.29 -4.48 -34.33
C LEU A 76 -13.11 -3.37 -35.03
N GLY A 77 -12.51 -2.21 -35.32
CA GLY A 77 -13.19 -1.08 -35.99
C GLY A 77 -12.57 -0.62 -37.31
N LEU A 78 -11.41 -1.14 -37.72
CA LEU A 78 -10.65 -0.65 -38.89
C LEU A 78 -10.66 -1.58 -40.11
N ALA A 79 -11.48 -2.64 -40.11
CA ALA A 79 -11.50 -3.64 -41.18
C ALA A 79 -12.72 -3.57 -42.13
N GLU A 80 -13.66 -2.63 -41.96
CA GLU A 80 -14.85 -2.51 -42.83
C GLU A 80 -14.83 -1.25 -43.71
N SER A 81 -13.73 -1.00 -44.42
CA SER A 81 -13.71 -0.08 -45.56
C SER A 81 -12.77 -0.62 -46.64
N ALA A 82 -13.29 -1.53 -47.44
CA ALA A 82 -12.79 -1.87 -48.77
C ALA A 82 -13.99 -2.21 -49.66
#